data_AF-A0A8H5FHB3-F1
#
_entry.id   AF-A0A8H5FHB3-F1
#
_cell.length_a   1.000
_cell.length_b   1.000
_cell.length_c   1.000
_cell.angle_alpha   90.00
_cell.angle_beta   90.00
_cell.angle_gamma   90.00
#
_symmetry.space_group_name_H-M   'P 1'
#
loop_
_entity.id
_entity.type
_entity.pdbx_description
1 polymer ?
#
loop_
_entity_poly.entity_id
_entity_poly.type
_entity_poly.pdbx_seq_one_letter_code
_entity_poly.pdbx_strand_id
1 'polypeptide(L)'
;MAPPLEVLKKALSALKKKHRTRAEKLRQKLAKKEKRSEEDEAWLDGEANLVDEERVIDKLGNASDYEREIGRLDEEDVAWP
;
A
#
# COMPACT_ATOMS: atom_id res chain seq x y z
N MET A 1 -12.86 16.69 -14.24
CA MET A 1 -11.82 15.70 -13.88
C MET A 1 -11.68 15.70 -12.37
N ALA A 2 -11.60 14.53 -11.73
CA ALA A 2 -11.25 14.49 -10.31
C ALA A 2 -9.79 14.92 -10.13
N PRO A 3 -9.40 15.55 -8.99
CA PRO A 3 -8.00 15.86 -8.72
C PRO A 3 -7.15 14.59 -8.83
N PRO A 4 -5.92 14.64 -9.36
CA PRO A 4 -5.04 13.47 -9.51
C PRO A 4 -4.95 12.60 -8.25
N LEU A 5 -4.87 13.23 -7.08
CA LEU A 5 -4.86 12.55 -5.78
C LEU A 5 -6.13 11.73 -5.50
N GLU A 6 -7.31 12.21 -5.89
CA GLU A 6 -8.57 11.48 -5.69
C GLU A 6 -8.65 10.23 -6.59
N VAL A 7 -8.02 10.27 -7.77
CA VAL A 7 -7.87 9.08 -8.62
C VAL A 7 -6.94 8.07 -7.96
N LEU A 8 -5.81 8.51 -7.41
CA LEU A 8 -4.86 7.65 -6.70
C LEU A 8 -5.49 7.00 -5.45
N LYS A 9 -6.21 7.76 -4.63
CA LYS A 9 -6.95 7.22 -3.47
C LYS A 9 -7.96 6.14 -3.88
N LYS A 10 -8.69 6.36 -4.98
CA LYS A 10 -9.63 5.37 -5.52
C LYS A 10 -8.92 4.12 -6.02
N ALA A 11 -7.80 4.27 -6.73
CA ALA A 11 -6.99 3.16 -7.20
C ALA A 11 -6.44 2.31 -6.04
N LEU A 12 -5.87 2.95 -5.01
CA LEU A 12 -5.41 2.26 -3.80
C LEU A 12 -6.56 1.54 -3.08
N SER A 13 -7.74 2.16 -2.99
CA SER A 13 -8.92 1.51 -2.41
C SER A 13 -9.34 0.26 -3.20
N ALA A 14 -9.29 0.32 -4.54
CA ALA A 14 -9.59 -0.83 -5.39
C ALA A 14 -8.54 -1.94 -5.22
N LEU A 15 -7.27 -1.59 -5.10
CA LEU A 15 -6.18 -2.54 -4.85
C LEU A 15 -6.37 -3.25 -3.51
N LYS A 16 -6.60 -2.50 -2.42
CA LYS A 16 -6.92 -3.10 -1.10
C LYS A 16 -8.11 -4.05 -1.15
N LYS A 17 -9.15 -3.72 -1.93
CA LYS A 17 -10.32 -4.60 -2.12
C LYS A 17 -9.96 -5.91 -2.82
N LYS A 18 -9.06 -5.87 -3.82
CA LYS A 18 -8.56 -7.06 -4.52
C LYS A 18 -7.86 -8.03 -3.55
N HIS A 19 -7.08 -7.50 -2.61
CA HIS A 19 -6.34 -8.31 -1.63
C HIS A 19 -7.18 -8.73 -0.40
N ARG A 20 -8.34 -8.10 -0.17
CA ARG A 20 -9.16 -8.26 1.04
C ARG A 20 -9.53 -9.71 1.36
N THR A 21 -10.04 -10.46 0.38
CA THR A 21 -10.49 -11.84 0.62
C THR A 21 -9.34 -12.76 1.03
N ARG A 22 -8.15 -12.61 0.42
CA ARG A 22 -6.97 -13.39 0.79
C ARG A 22 -6.44 -12.99 2.16
N ALA A 23 -6.41 -11.70 2.46
CA ALA A 23 -6.04 -11.19 3.78
C ALA A 23 -6.98 -11.70 4.90
N GLU A 24 -8.30 -11.70 4.66
CA GLU A 24 -9.29 -12.21 5.62
C GLU A 24 -9.10 -13.72 5.88
N LYS A 25 -8.86 -14.52 4.84
CA LYS A 25 -8.53 -15.94 4.99
C LYS A 25 -7.26 -16.14 5.81
N LEU A 26 -6.21 -15.36 5.56
CA LEU A 26 -4.96 -15.44 6.33
C LEU A 26 -5.15 -15.07 7.79
N ARG A 27 -5.97 -14.06 8.10
CA ARG A 27 -6.32 -13.71 9.48
C ARG A 27 -7.08 -14.84 10.19
N GLN A 28 -7.96 -15.54 9.48
CA GLN A 28 -8.65 -16.72 10.03
C GLN A 28 -7.68 -17.87 10.31
N LYS A 29 -6.75 -18.16 9.39
CA LYS A 29 -5.67 -19.16 9.61
C LYS A 29 -4.81 -18.78 10.82
N LEU A 30 -4.42 -17.51 10.92
CA LEU A 30 -3.63 -16.98 12.03
C LEU A 30 -4.36 -17.12 13.37
N ALA A 31 -5.65 -16.82 13.43
CA ALA A 31 -6.47 -16.99 14.62
C ALA A 31 -6.53 -18.46 15.10
N LYS A 32 -6.44 -19.41 14.15
CA LYS A 32 -6.36 -20.85 14.42
C LYS A 32 -4.92 -21.34 14.69
N LYS A 33 -3.93 -20.44 14.69
CA LYS A 33 -2.49 -20.76 14.80
C LYS A 33 -2.01 -21.74 13.72
N GLU A 34 -2.67 -21.74 12.56
CA GLU A 34 -2.23 -22.51 11.42
C GLU A 34 -0.97 -21.89 10.81
N LYS A 35 -0.08 -22.72 10.28
CA LYS A 35 1.12 -22.23 9.56
C LYS A 35 0.70 -21.58 8.25
N ARG A 36 1.40 -20.52 7.86
CA ARG A 36 1.31 -19.93 6.53
C ARG A 36 2.08 -20.80 5.54
N SER A 37 1.62 -20.84 4.29
CA SER A 37 2.41 -21.40 3.19
C SER A 37 3.47 -20.39 2.73
N GLU A 38 4.51 -20.87 2.07
CA GLU A 38 5.51 -20.01 1.42
C GLU A 38 4.86 -19.05 0.41
N GLU A 39 3.81 -19.49 -0.29
CA GLU A 39 3.03 -18.65 -1.21
C GLU A 39 2.31 -17.51 -0.48
N ASP A 40 1.76 -17.79 0.70
CA ASP A 40 1.10 -16.77 1.52
C ASP A 40 2.11 -15.76 2.09
N GLU A 41 3.36 -16.18 2.35
CA GLU A 41 4.45 -15.29 2.78
C GLU A 41 4.97 -14.43 1.63
N ALA A 42 5.28 -15.03 0.47
CA ALA A 42 5.69 -14.30 -0.72
C ALA A 42 4.64 -13.26 -1.16
N TRP A 43 3.35 -13.60 -1.03
CA TRP A 43 2.28 -12.66 -1.30
C TRP A 43 2.20 -11.51 -0.29
N LEU A 44 2.48 -11.76 0.99
CA LEU A 44 2.51 -10.74 2.04
C LEU A 44 3.69 -9.77 1.87
N ASP A 45 4.86 -10.28 1.48
CA ASP A 45 6.07 -9.48 1.30
C ASP A 45 6.06 -8.69 -0.02
N GLY A 46 5.32 -9.20 -1.03
CA GLY A 46 5.16 -8.59 -2.34
C GLY A 46 3.82 -7.91 -2.51
N GLU A 47 2.91 -8.54 -3.27
CA GLU A 47 1.70 -7.89 -3.78
C GLU A 47 0.75 -7.30 -2.73
N ALA A 48 0.72 -7.86 -1.52
CA ALA A 48 -0.13 -7.35 -0.44
C ALA A 48 0.54 -6.26 0.40
N ASN A 49 1.85 -6.05 0.21
CA ASN A 49 2.59 -4.99 0.88
C ASN A 49 2.34 -3.66 0.16
N LEU A 50 1.31 -2.95 0.62
CA LEU A 50 0.90 -1.66 0.04
C LEU A 50 1.36 -0.46 0.88
N VAL A 51 2.37 -0.65 1.73
CA VAL A 51 2.81 0.35 2.72
C VAL A 51 3.35 1.59 2.03
N ASP A 52 4.11 1.42 0.94
CA ASP A 52 4.70 2.54 0.21
C ASP A 52 3.62 3.35 -0.51
N GLU A 53 2.67 2.69 -1.17
CA GLU A 53 1.53 3.37 -1.82
C GLU A 53 0.64 4.11 -0.82
N GLU A 54 0.41 3.53 0.37
CA GLU A 54 -0.29 4.19 1.46
C GLU A 54 0.47 5.43 1.94
N ARG A 55 1.79 5.32 2.16
CA ARG A 55 2.66 6.41 2.62
C ARG A 55 2.69 7.55 1.61
N VAL A 56 2.85 7.26 0.33
CA VAL A 56 2.86 8.26 -0.75
C VAL A 56 1.53 9.01 -0.80
N ILE A 57 0.40 8.31 -0.78
CA ILE A 57 -0.92 8.94 -0.84
C ILE A 57 -1.20 9.79 0.40
N ASP A 58 -0.76 9.36 1.58
CA ASP A 58 -0.91 10.13 2.82
C ASP A 58 -0.08 11.43 2.79
N LYS A 59 1.19 11.34 2.41
CA LYS A 59 2.07 12.52 2.25
C LYS A 59 1.50 13.52 1.25
N LEU A 60 1.10 13.04 0.07
CA LEU A 60 0.51 13.89 -0.98
C LEU A 60 -0.85 14.48 -0.56
N GLY A 61 -1.60 13.78 0.30
CA GLY A 61 -2.86 14.27 0.84
C GLY A 61 -2.73 15.35 1.90
N ASN A 62 -1.62 15.38 2.62
CA ASN A 62 -1.32 16.37 3.66
C ASN A 62 -0.48 17.55 3.13
N ALA A 63 0.07 17.45 1.91
CA ALA A 63 0.86 18.52 1.30
C ALA A 63 -0.01 19.71 0.87
N SER A 64 0.46 20.92 1.16
CA SER A 64 -0.15 22.15 0.64
C SER A 64 0.20 22.41 -0.84
N ASP A 65 1.32 21.84 -1.30
CA ASP A 65 1.78 21.86 -2.69
C ASP A 65 2.18 20.44 -3.10
N TYR A 66 1.32 19.82 -3.90
CA TYR A 66 1.44 18.44 -4.34
C TYR A 66 2.64 18.20 -5.28
N GLU A 67 2.96 19.15 -6.17
CA GLU A 67 4.05 18.99 -7.14
C GLU A 67 5.41 19.04 -6.46
N ARG A 68 5.55 19.95 -5.48
CA ARG A 68 6.77 20.06 -4.67
C ARG A 68 7.00 18.82 -3.81
N GLU A 69 5.94 18.20 -3.30
CA GLU A 69 6.07 17.01 -2.45
C GLU A 69 6.43 15.76 -3.25
N ILE A 70 5.99 15.64 -4.51
CA ILE A 70 6.44 14.57 -5.42
C ILE A 70 7.96 14.60 -5.58
N GLY A 71 8.54 15.78 -5.85
CA GLY A 71 10.00 15.89 -6.05
C GLY A 71 10.82 15.47 -4.83
N ARG A 72 10.26 15.56 -3.62
CA ARG A 72 10.91 15.11 -2.38
C ARG A 72 10.79 13.62 -2.14
N LEU A 73 9.70 13.00 -2.60
CA LEU A 73 9.51 11.56 -2.51
C LEU A 73 10.60 10.81 -3.28
N ASP A 74 10.96 11.30 -4.47
CA ASP A 74 12.04 10.72 -5.28
C ASP A 74 13.43 10.82 -4.61
N GLU A 75 13.67 11.82 -3.76
CA GLU A 75 14.93 12.01 -3.04
C GLU A 75 15.04 11.13 -1.78
N GLU A 76 13.92 10.84 -1.11
CA GLU A 76 13.88 10.02 0.12
C GLU A 76 14.07 8.52 -0.14
N ASP A 77 13.71 8.01 -1.33
CA ASP A 77 13.91 6.59 -1.70
C ASP A 77 15.39 6.24 -1.97
N VAL A 78 16.28 7.23 -2.12
CA VAL A 78 17.73 7.03 -2.32
C VAL A 78 18.48 6.88 -0.98
N ALA A 79 17.81 7.10 0.15
CA ALA A 79 18.41 7.08 1.48
C ALA A 79 18.02 5.83 2.27
N TRP A 80 18.33 4.64 1.74
CA TRP A 80 18.41 3.42 2.55
C TRP A 80 19.87 2.94 2.59
N PRO A 81 20.51 2.81 3.77
CA PRO A 81 21.84 2.21 3.89
C PRO A 81 21.85 0.72 3.58
#